data_AF-A0A1B6JGK0-F1
#
_entry.id   AF-A0A1B6JGK0-F1
#
_cell.length_a   1.000
_cell.length_b   1.000
_cell.length_c   1.000
_cell.angle_alpha   90.00
_cell.angle_beta   90.00
_cell.angle_gamma   90.00
#
_symmetry.space_group_name_H-M   'P 1'
#
loop_
_entity.id
_entity.type
_entity.pdbx_description
1 polymer ?
#
loop_
_entity_poly.entity_id
_entity_poly.type
_entity_poly.pdbx_seq_one_letter_code
_entity_poly.pdbx_strand_id
1 'polypeptide(L)'
;SIHANYTDLKRVYKKSIYDAKLAHNAAKIENSNNKCKAAWNLIKENINSSSSQPDINITPDQFNNFFVNSVKQIKDCIKKPNIDSSSSVKNYKIVKNDFTFTE
;
A
#
# COMPACT_ATOMS: atom_id res chain seq x y z
N SER A 1 12.43 8.83 -30.46
CA SER A 1 13.12 9.47 -29.32
C SER A 1 13.91 8.41 -28.55
N ILE A 2 15.07 8.75 -27.98
CA ILE A 2 15.97 7.81 -27.28
C ILE A 2 15.23 7.02 -26.17
N HIS A 3 14.28 7.66 -25.49
CA HIS A 3 13.43 7.02 -24.48
C HIS A 3 12.60 5.84 -25.02
N ALA A 4 12.03 5.94 -26.23
CA ALA A 4 11.24 4.86 -26.84
C ALA A 4 12.12 3.63 -27.14
N ASN A 5 13.32 3.85 -27.70
CA ASN A 5 14.29 2.79 -27.94
C ASN A 5 14.75 2.11 -26.64
N TYR A 6 15.00 2.89 -25.58
CA TYR A 6 15.35 2.34 -24.27
C TYR A 6 14.22 1.48 -23.69
N THR A 7 12.96 1.94 -23.77
CA THR A 7 11.82 1.17 -23.26
C THR A 7 11.63 -0.15 -24.00
N ASP A 8 11.83 -0.15 -25.31
CA ASP A 8 11.74 -1.37 -26.11
C ASP A 8 12.88 -2.34 -25.83
N LEU A 9 14.12 -1.86 -25.78
CA LEU A 9 15.26 -2.71 -25.43
C LEU A 9 15.11 -3.28 -24.01
N LYS A 10 14.64 -2.49 -23.05
CA LYS A 10 14.36 -2.96 -21.68
C LYS A 10 13.27 -4.02 -21.66
N ARG A 11 12.21 -3.86 -22.47
CA ARG A 11 11.14 -4.84 -22.62
C ARG A 11 11.65 -6.15 -23.20
N VAL A 12 12.42 -6.08 -24.29
CA VAL A 12 13.05 -7.25 -24.93
C VAL A 12 13.97 -7.97 -23.95
N TYR A 13 14.86 -7.23 -23.27
CA TYR A 13 15.77 -7.78 -22.27
C TYR A 13 15.04 -8.54 -21.15
N LYS A 14 14.02 -7.91 -20.56
CA LYS A 14 13.21 -8.53 -19.51
C LYS A 14 12.51 -9.79 -20.02
N LYS A 15 11.97 -9.74 -21.24
CA LYS A 15 11.35 -10.89 -21.89
C LYS A 15 12.35 -12.03 -22.08
N SER A 16 13.54 -11.75 -22.61
CA SER A 16 14.58 -12.78 -22.80
C SER A 16 15.00 -13.43 -21.49
N ILE A 17 15.10 -12.67 -20.40
CA ILE A 17 15.37 -13.24 -19.06
C ILE A 17 14.24 -14.15 -18.61
N TYR A 18 12.99 -13.71 -18.80
CA TYR A 18 11.83 -14.52 -18.44
C TYR A 18 11.80 -15.84 -19.23
N ASP A 19 11.98 -15.77 -20.55
CA ASP A 19 11.98 -16.92 -21.45
C ASP A 19 13.11 -17.90 -21.09
N ALA A 20 14.32 -17.38 -20.78
CA ALA A 20 15.45 -18.20 -20.35
C ALA A 20 15.18 -18.93 -19.02
N LYS A 21 14.59 -18.24 -18.04
CA LYS A 21 14.19 -18.86 -16.75
C LYS A 21 13.12 -19.93 -16.96
N LEU A 22 12.14 -19.66 -17.82
CA LEU A 22 11.07 -20.60 -18.13
C LEU A 22 11.63 -21.86 -18.79
N ALA A 23 12.50 -21.71 -19.79
CA ALA A 23 13.16 -22.82 -20.48
C ALA A 23 14.01 -23.66 -19.52
N HIS A 24 14.77 -23.01 -18.64
CA HIS A 24 15.55 -23.71 -17.61
C HIS A 24 14.66 -24.53 -16.67
N ASN A 25 13.57 -23.94 -16.18
CA ASN A 25 12.63 -24.61 -15.28
C ASN A 25 11.95 -25.81 -15.96
N ALA A 26 11.53 -25.65 -17.21
CA ALA A 26 10.97 -26.73 -18.01
C ALA A 26 11.98 -27.89 -18.17
N ALA A 27 13.22 -27.58 -18.56
CA ALA A 27 14.29 -28.57 -18.67
C ALA A 27 14.59 -29.27 -17.33
N LYS A 28 14.60 -28.52 -16.22
CA LYS A 28 14.79 -29.06 -14.86
C LYS A 28 13.69 -30.07 -14.49
N ILE A 29 12.43 -29.81 -14.86
CA ILE A 29 11.31 -30.72 -14.62
C ILE A 29 11.42 -31.95 -15.53
N GLU A 30 11.61 -31.75 -16.83
CA GLU A 30 11.64 -32.85 -17.80
C GLU A 30 12.79 -33.84 -17.57
N ASN A 31 13.97 -33.33 -17.21
CA ASN A 31 15.15 -34.13 -16.93
C ASN A 31 15.16 -34.76 -15.52
N SER A 32 14.13 -34.51 -14.71
CA SER A 32 14.06 -35.06 -13.35
C SER A 32 13.50 -36.48 -13.34
N ASN A 33 14.05 -37.32 -12.46
CA ASN A 33 13.53 -38.68 -12.23
C ASN A 33 12.09 -38.68 -11.69
N ASN A 34 11.68 -37.60 -11.01
CA ASN A 34 10.32 -37.44 -10.49
C ASN A 34 9.81 -36.02 -10.82
N LYS A 35 9.11 -35.93 -11.95
CA LYS A 35 8.59 -34.67 -12.51
C LYS A 35 7.64 -33.95 -11.55
N CYS A 36 6.74 -34.68 -10.91
CA CYS A 36 5.78 -34.11 -9.96
C CYS A 36 6.49 -33.48 -8.76
N LYS A 37 7.47 -34.18 -8.18
CA LYS A 37 8.25 -33.66 -7.05
C LYS A 37 9.11 -32.46 -7.47
N ALA A 38 9.72 -32.50 -8.65
CA ALA A 38 10.50 -31.39 -9.19
C ALA A 38 9.63 -30.13 -9.42
N ALA A 39 8.45 -30.30 -10.02
CA ALA A 39 7.50 -29.22 -10.22
C ALA A 39 7.00 -28.64 -8.89
N TRP A 40 6.67 -29.50 -7.92
CA TRP A 40 6.23 -29.05 -6.60
C TRP A 40 7.33 -28.29 -5.83
N ASN A 41 8.57 -28.76 -5.89
CA ASN A 41 9.71 -28.05 -5.31
C ASN A 41 9.91 -26.67 -5.95
N LEU A 42 9.79 -26.58 -7.28
CA LEU A 42 9.88 -25.31 -8.01
C LEU A 42 8.81 -24.31 -7.54
N ILE A 43 7.58 -24.77 -7.35
CA ILE A 43 6.48 -23.96 -6.83
C ILE A 43 6.80 -23.49 -5.41
N LYS A 44 7.26 -24.41 -4.54
CA LYS A 44 7.62 -24.11 -3.14
C LYS A 44 8.74 -23.07 -3.04
N GLU A 45 9.76 -23.16 -3.90
CA GLU A 45 10.86 -22.19 -3.99
C GLU A 45 10.34 -20.78 -4.37
N ASN A 46 9.35 -20.69 -5.27
CA ASN A 46 8.77 -19.40 -5.70
C ASN A 46 7.81 -18.79 -4.67
N ILE A 47 7.11 -19.63 -3.90
CA ILE A 47 6.24 -19.17 -2.80
C ILE A 47 7.11 -18.58 -1.67
N ASN A 48 8.16 -19.28 -1.27
CA ASN A 48 9.00 -18.86 -0.15
C ASN A 48 9.92 -17.66 -0.48
N SER A 49 10.22 -17.42 -1.76
CA SER A 49 10.99 -16.25 -2.19
C SER A 49 10.18 -14.95 -2.20
N SER A 50 8.85 -15.05 -2.25
CA SER A 50 7.94 -13.89 -2.12
C SER A 50 7.57 -13.58 -0.67
N SER A 51 7.86 -14.50 0.26
CA SER A 51 7.53 -14.36 1.68
C SER A 51 8.71 -13.94 2.55
N SER A 52 9.71 -13.25 2.00
CA SER A 52 10.51 -12.37 2.85
C SER A 52 9.53 -11.33 3.36
N GLN A 53 8.90 -11.61 4.50
CA GLN A 53 8.27 -10.60 5.31
C GLN A 53 9.26 -9.43 5.30
N PRO A 54 8.84 -8.22 4.91
CA PRO A 54 9.72 -7.09 5.10
C PRO A 54 10.16 -7.17 6.56
N ASP A 55 11.46 -7.07 6.82
CA ASP A 55 11.96 -6.90 8.18
C ASP A 55 11.38 -5.57 8.67
N ILE A 56 10.16 -5.63 9.23
CA ILE A 56 9.50 -4.50 9.85
C ILE A 56 10.22 -4.32 11.17
N ASN A 57 11.28 -3.54 11.13
CA ASN A 57 12.06 -3.15 12.30
C ASN A 57 11.38 -2.00 13.06
N ILE A 58 10.06 -2.05 13.17
CA ILE A 58 9.25 -1.12 13.94
C ILE A 58 8.51 -1.93 14.99
N THR A 59 8.82 -1.65 16.26
CA THR A 59 8.07 -2.23 17.36
C THR A 59 6.68 -1.60 17.45
N PRO A 60 5.69 -2.32 18.01
CA PRO A 60 4.36 -1.74 18.26
C PRO A 60 4.44 -0.42 19.04
N ASP A 61 5.35 -0.33 20.01
CA ASP A 61 5.55 0.88 20.80
C ASP A 61 6.08 2.04 19.95
N GLN A 62 7.03 1.80 19.05
CA GLN A 62 7.54 2.82 18.14
C GLN A 62 6.43 3.36 17.23
N PHE A 63 5.59 2.48 16.68
CA PHE A 63 4.45 2.87 15.87
C PHE A 63 3.42 3.68 16.68
N ASN A 64 3.06 3.19 17.86
CA ASN A 64 2.07 3.82 18.73
C ASN A 64 2.53 5.22 19.17
N ASN A 65 3.78 5.33 19.60
CA ASN A 65 4.37 6.61 20.00
C ASN A 65 4.41 7.60 18.84
N PHE A 66 4.81 7.13 17.65
CA PHE A 66 4.81 7.97 16.44
C PHE A 66 3.40 8.48 16.10
N PHE A 67 2.39 7.61 16.14
CA PHE A 67 1.01 7.98 15.84
C PHE A 67 0.48 9.03 16.82
N VAL A 68 0.62 8.79 18.12
CA VAL A 68 0.17 9.71 19.17
C VAL A 68 0.86 11.07 19.05
N ASN A 69 2.17 11.08 18.82
CA ASN A 69 2.94 12.32 18.68
C ASN A 69 2.53 13.12 17.44
N SER A 70 2.28 12.43 16.32
CA SER A 70 1.82 13.07 15.08
C SER A 70 0.49 13.78 15.28
N VAL A 71 -0.47 13.12 15.95
CA VAL A 71 -1.77 13.72 16.27
C VAL A 71 -1.64 14.93 17.18
N LYS A 72 -0.77 14.86 18.21
CA LYS A 72 -0.49 16.01 19.09
C LYS A 72 0.07 17.20 18.32
N GLN A 73 1.06 16.96 17.45
CA GLN A 73 1.65 18.03 16.63
C GLN A 73 0.61 18.70 15.72
N ILE A 74 -0.24 17.91 15.05
CA ILE A 74 -1.32 18.45 14.21
C ILE A 74 -2.27 19.31 15.05
N LYS A 75 -2.67 18.83 16.23
CA LYS A 75 -3.52 19.58 17.15
C LYS A 75 -2.87 20.92 17.55
N ASP A 76 -1.59 20.91 17.87
CA ASP A 76 -0.87 22.11 18.32
C ASP A 76 -0.68 23.14 17.17
N CYS A 77 -0.60 22.67 15.92
CA CYS A 77 -0.56 23.54 14.74
C CYS A 77 -1.90 24.21 14.44
N ILE A 78 -3.03 23.68 14.92
CA ILE A 78 -4.33 24.30 14.75
C ILE A 78 -4.44 25.45 15.77
N LYS A 79 -4.26 26.69 15.28
CA LYS A 79 -4.53 27.89 16.10
C LYS A 79 -5.96 27.84 16.60
N LYS A 80 -6.15 27.93 17.92
CA LYS A 80 -7.48 28.07 18.52
C LYS A 80 -8.16 29.27 17.85
N PRO A 81 -9.33 29.10 17.21
CA PRO A 81 -10.02 30.23 16.61
C PRO A 81 -10.30 31.24 17.73
N ASN A 82 -10.03 32.52 17.47
CA ASN A 82 -10.30 33.64 18.38
C ASN A 82 -11.82 33.93 18.53
N ILE A 83 -12.65 32.95 18.18
CA ILE A 83 -14.08 33.04 18.14
C ILE A 83 -14.59 31.97 19.07
N ASP A 84 -15.10 32.40 20.22
CA ASP A 84 -15.85 31.51 21.09
C ASP A 84 -17.10 31.04 20.33
N SER A 85 -17.25 29.73 20.17
CA SER A 85 -18.42 29.10 19.56
C SER A 85 -19.73 29.66 20.14
N SER A 86 -19.74 29.97 21.44
CA SER A 86 -20.92 30.56 22.12
C SER A 86 -21.30 31.94 21.57
N SER A 87 -20.31 32.74 21.14
CA SER A 87 -20.50 34.07 20.58
C SER A 87 -21.03 34.04 19.13
N SER A 88 -20.72 32.98 18.38
CA SER A 88 -21.25 32.77 17.02
C SER A 88 -22.73 32.41 17.03
N VAL A 89 -23.18 31.61 18.02
CA VAL A 89 -24.59 31.22 18.14
C VAL A 89 -25.47 32.42 18.55
N LYS A 90 -24.96 33.35 19.37
CA LYS A 90 -25.70 34.55 19.79
C LYS A 90 -26.01 35.51 18.64
N ASN A 91 -25.15 35.57 17.62
CA ASN A 91 -25.32 36.46 16.45
C ASN A 91 -26.05 35.80 15.28
N TYR A 92 -26.40 34.52 15.40
CA TYR A 92 -27.15 33.82 14.37
C TYR A 92 -28.63 34.22 14.46
N LYS A 93 -29.12 34.99 13.50
CA LYS A 93 -30.54 35.28 13.35
C LYS A 93 -31.27 33.96 13.04
N ILE A 94 -31.89 33.36 14.05
CA ILE A 94 -32.80 32.24 13.86
C ILE A 94 -33.94 32.75 12.98
N VAL A 95 -33.96 32.35 11.71
CA VAL A 95 -35.16 32.44 10.89
C VAL A 95 -36.11 31.42 11.47
N LYS A 96 -37.12 31.88 12.22
CA LYS A 96 -38.23 31.02 12.63
C LYS A 96 -38.95 30.59 11.36
N ASN A 97 -38.69 29.37 10.92
CA ASN A 97 -39.58 28.69 10.00
C ASN A 97 -40.69 28.09 10.86
N ASP A 98 -41.92 28.53 10.66
CA ASP A 98 -43.10 27.93 11.27
C ASP A 98 -43.30 26.53 10.66
N PHE A 99 -42.61 25.54 11.24
CA PHE A 99 -42.89 24.14 10.98
C PHE A 99 -44.12 23.74 11.79
N THR A 100 -45.28 23.68 11.12
CA THR A 100 -46.46 23.02 11.67
C THR A 100 -46.38 21.53 11.34
N PHE A 101 -46.35 20.68 12.37
CA PHE A 101 -46.55 19.25 12.21
C PHE A 101 -48.05 19.00 12.04
N THR A 102 -48.50 18.77 10.82
CA THR A 102 -49.82 18.23 10.55
C THR A 102 -49.75 16.71 10.69
N GLU A 103 -50.54 16.17 11.62
CA GLU A 103 -50.75 14.74 11.84
C GLU A 103 -51.50 14.07 10.67
#